data_AF-A0A821Z422-F1
#
_entry.id   AF-A0A821Z422-F1
#
_cell.length_a   1.000
_cell.length_b   1.000
_cell.length_c   1.000
_cell.angle_alpha   90.00
_cell.angle_beta   90.00
_cell.angle_gamma   90.00
#
_symmetry.space_group_name_H-M   'P 1'
#
loop_
_entity.id
_entity.type
_entity.pdbx_description
1 polymer ?
#
loop_
_entity_poly.entity_id
_entity_poly.type
_entity_poly.pdbx_seq_one_letter_code
_entity_poly.pdbx_strand_id
1 'polypeptide(L)'
;PYCILTDRYLQKYFTRDRIRQHLRRAGLINKSGHILTEAEYENRLMNIEIGRTNQLKFEEALLEVIIELGEKQYSSLCEEMENVKKQLQCQFGRIERKYMRRIHPIKIRVKHSGHIEKNSTLNNFKDDQIPITSQIEPWAQ
;
A
#
# COMPACT_ATOMS: atom_id res chain seq x y z
N PRO A 1 46.79 -35.47 18.39
CA PRO A 1 46.12 -34.90 17.19
C PRO A 1 46.92 -33.73 16.62
N TYR A 2 47.29 -33.80 15.34
CA TYR A 2 48.01 -32.75 14.63
C TYR A 2 47.02 -31.69 14.14
N CYS A 3 47.25 -30.40 14.46
CA CYS A 3 46.43 -29.30 13.95
C CYS A 3 47.21 -28.52 12.89
N ILE A 4 46.70 -28.53 11.66
CA ILE A 4 47.30 -27.85 10.50
C ILE A 4 47.36 -26.33 10.74
N LEU A 5 46.39 -25.77 11.47
CA LEU A 5 46.31 -24.33 11.77
C LEU A 5 47.40 -23.85 12.74
N THR A 6 48.01 -24.76 13.50
CA THR A 6 49.11 -24.46 14.44
C THR A 6 50.47 -24.89 13.90
N ASP A 7 50.55 -25.35 12.65
CA ASP A 7 51.81 -25.77 12.04
C ASP A 7 52.75 -24.57 11.80
N ARG A 8 53.96 -24.66 12.34
CA ARG A 8 55.02 -23.64 12.20
C ARG A 8 55.35 -23.30 10.75
N TYR A 9 55.28 -24.28 9.86
CA TYR A 9 55.59 -24.09 8.44
C TYR A 9 54.44 -23.43 7.67
N LEU A 10 53.21 -23.59 8.16
CA LEU A 10 52.01 -22.99 7.57
C LEU A 10 51.61 -21.66 8.23
N GLN A 11 52.31 -21.25 9.29
CA GLN A 11 52.01 -20.01 10.01
C GLN A 11 51.98 -18.80 9.06
N LYS A 12 52.92 -18.71 8.10
CA LYS A 12 52.97 -17.64 7.09
C LYS A 12 51.80 -17.66 6.09
N TYR A 13 51.20 -18.83 5.88
CA TYR A 13 50.02 -18.98 5.03
C TYR A 13 48.77 -18.51 5.77
N PHE A 14 48.58 -18.98 7.00
CA PHE A 14 47.40 -18.68 7.81
C PHE A 14 47.36 -17.25 8.36
N THR A 15 48.49 -16.56 8.43
CA THR A 15 48.55 -15.14 8.79
C THR A 15 48.10 -14.20 7.68
N ARG A 16 47.99 -14.66 6.42
CA ARG A 16 47.51 -13.83 5.32
C ARG A 16 46.08 -13.36 5.59
N ASP A 17 45.81 -12.07 5.38
CA ASP A 17 44.51 -11.46 5.72
C ASP A 17 43.32 -12.16 5.07
N ARG A 18 43.44 -12.53 3.78
CA ARG A 18 42.39 -13.28 3.08
C ARG A 18 42.07 -14.62 3.75
N ILE A 19 43.09 -15.31 4.25
CA ILE A 19 42.94 -16.61 4.91
C ILE A 19 42.37 -16.40 6.32
N ARG A 20 42.90 -15.45 7.09
CA ARG A 20 42.31 -15.08 8.40
C ARG A 20 40.85 -14.67 8.28
N GLN A 21 40.50 -13.87 7.28
CA GLN A 21 39.12 -13.44 7.05
C GLN A 21 38.22 -14.62 6.71
N HIS A 22 38.69 -15.54 5.87
CA HIS A 22 37.95 -16.75 5.55
C HIS A 22 37.73 -17.63 6.80
N LEU A 23 38.78 -17.88 7.58
CA LEU A 23 38.69 -18.64 8.83
C LEU A 23 37.78 -17.99 9.87
N ARG A 24 37.79 -16.64 9.98
CA ARG A 24 36.89 -15.89 10.87
C ARG A 24 35.43 -16.02 10.44
N ARG A 25 35.16 -15.96 9.12
CA ARG A 25 33.82 -16.13 8.53
C ARG A 25 33.33 -17.56 8.70
N ALA A 26 34.21 -18.54 8.50
CA ALA A 26 33.94 -19.95 8.74
C ALA A 26 33.79 -20.28 10.22
N GLY A 27 34.00 -19.33 11.13
CA GLY A 27 33.80 -19.54 12.56
C GLY A 27 34.92 -20.30 13.27
N LEU A 28 35.99 -20.69 12.57
CA LEU A 28 37.08 -21.52 13.11
C LEU A 28 38.07 -20.74 14.00
N ILE A 29 38.16 -19.43 13.79
CA ILE A 29 38.98 -18.55 14.63
C ILE A 29 38.16 -17.36 15.14
N ASN A 30 38.56 -16.83 16.29
CA ASN A 30 37.95 -15.64 16.88
C ASN A 30 38.48 -14.34 16.23
N LYS A 31 37.99 -13.18 16.69
CA LYS A 31 38.41 -11.86 16.16
C LYS A 31 39.90 -11.58 16.42
N SER A 32 40.45 -12.02 17.55
CA SER A 32 41.90 -11.94 17.84
C SER A 32 42.72 -12.95 17.02
N GLY A 33 42.06 -13.94 16.43
CA GLY A 33 42.57 -15.01 15.57
C GLY A 33 43.17 -16.20 16.30
N HIS A 34 42.70 -16.46 17.52
CA HIS A 34 42.86 -17.74 18.19
C HIS A 34 41.90 -18.76 17.59
N ILE A 35 42.36 -20.01 17.52
CA ILE A 35 41.56 -21.15 17.08
C ILE A 35 40.54 -21.45 18.18
N LEU A 36 39.28 -21.63 17.77
CA LEU A 36 38.20 -21.97 18.68
C LEU A 36 38.22 -23.46 18.99
N THR A 37 37.88 -23.80 20.22
CA THR A 37 37.60 -25.18 20.61
C THR A 37 36.29 -25.65 19.97
N GLU A 38 36.10 -26.97 19.88
CA GLU A 38 34.86 -27.55 19.33
C GLU A 38 33.61 -26.99 20.02
N ALA A 39 33.63 -26.93 21.36
CA ALA A 39 32.52 -26.40 22.14
C ALA A 39 32.22 -24.92 21.84
N GLU A 40 33.25 -24.09 21.64
CA GLU A 40 33.06 -22.68 21.28
C GLU A 40 32.56 -22.52 19.84
N TYR A 41 33.04 -23.37 18.93
CA TYR A 41 32.59 -23.40 17.55
C TYR A 41 31.11 -23.76 17.45
N GLU A 42 30.68 -24.84 18.12
CA GLU A 42 29.28 -25.27 18.18
C GLU A 42 28.38 -24.20 18.79
N ASN A 43 28.77 -23.62 19.93
CA ASN A 43 28.02 -22.51 20.53
C ASN A 43 27.89 -21.31 19.58
N ARG A 44 28.95 -21.03 18.81
CA ARG A 44 28.94 -19.93 17.84
C ARG A 44 28.00 -20.22 16.67
N LEU A 45 27.98 -21.44 16.14
CA LEU A 45 27.03 -21.85 15.10
C LEU A 45 25.59 -21.74 15.60
N MET A 46 25.33 -22.24 16.81
CA MET A 46 24.01 -22.17 17.43
C MET A 46 23.55 -20.71 17.61
N ASN A 47 24.43 -19.82 18.06
CA ASN A 47 24.11 -18.39 18.20
C ASN A 47 23.85 -17.70 16.86
N ILE A 48 24.58 -18.06 15.80
CA ILE A 48 24.33 -17.55 14.44
C ILE A 48 22.94 -18.00 13.97
N GLU A 49 22.59 -19.26 14.19
CA GLU A 49 21.31 -19.82 13.78
C GLU A 49 20.14 -19.22 14.58
N ILE A 50 20.30 -19.05 15.90
CA ILE A 50 19.33 -18.35 16.75
C ILE A 50 19.17 -16.89 16.28
N GLY A 51 20.28 -16.20 15.98
CA GLY A 51 20.23 -14.85 15.45
C GLY A 51 19.45 -14.77 14.13
N ARG A 52 19.71 -15.69 13.20
CA ARG A 52 19.03 -15.76 11.90
C ARG A 52 17.54 -16.06 12.05
N THR A 53 17.19 -17.04 12.89
CA THR A 53 15.79 -17.40 13.12
C THR A 53 15.01 -16.29 13.82
N ASN A 54 15.63 -15.60 14.78
CA ASN A 54 15.01 -14.43 15.42
C ASN A 54 14.83 -13.27 14.44
N GLN A 55 15.81 -13.02 13.57
CA GLN A 55 15.70 -11.99 12.53
C GLN A 55 14.53 -12.29 11.59
N LEU A 56 14.44 -13.52 11.08
CA LEU A 56 13.34 -13.92 10.19
C LEU A 56 11.97 -13.75 10.87
N LYS A 57 11.83 -14.20 12.12
CA LYS A 57 10.60 -14.04 12.89
C LYS A 57 10.23 -12.57 13.12
N PHE A 58 11.23 -11.73 13.39
CA PHE A 58 11.02 -10.30 13.56
C PHE A 58 10.57 -9.64 12.25
N GLU A 59 11.20 -10.00 11.12
CA GLU A 59 10.82 -9.51 9.80
C GLU A 59 9.39 -9.93 9.42
N GLU A 60 9.03 -11.19 9.70
CA GLU A 60 7.68 -11.71 9.47
C GLU A 60 6.62 -10.98 10.31
N ALA A 61 6.86 -10.81 11.61
CA ALA A 61 5.93 -10.10 12.50
C ALA A 61 5.80 -8.61 12.13
N LEU A 62 6.90 -7.96 11.72
CA LEU A 62 6.86 -6.57 11.27
C LEU A 62 6.02 -6.43 10.00
N LEU A 63 6.17 -7.35 9.05
CA LEU A 63 5.39 -7.37 7.82
C LEU A 63 3.90 -7.54 8.11
N GLU A 64 3.54 -8.48 9.00
CA GLU A 64 2.15 -8.72 9.40
C GLU A 64 1.49 -7.46 9.98
N VAL A 65 2.16 -6.78 10.92
CA VAL A 65 1.67 -5.53 11.51
C VAL A 65 1.48 -4.42 10.47
N ILE A 66 2.40 -4.30 9.51
CA ILE A 66 2.30 -3.29 8.45
C ILE A 66 1.11 -3.58 7.53
N ILE A 67 0.89 -4.85 7.18
CA ILE A 67 -0.24 -5.27 6.34
C ILE A 67 -1.56 -4.99 7.07
N GLU A 68 -1.71 -5.43 8.32
CA GLU A 68 -2.92 -5.20 9.12
C GLU A 68 -3.25 -3.71 9.24
N LEU A 69 -2.22 -2.87 9.47
CA LEU A 69 -2.40 -1.43 9.56
C LEU A 69 -2.86 -0.84 8.21
N GLY A 70 -2.25 -1.28 7.12
CA GLY A 70 -2.62 -0.85 5.77
C GLY A 70 -4.05 -1.23 5.39
N GLU A 71 -4.45 -2.47 5.69
CA GLU A 71 -5.82 -2.96 5.45
C GLU A 71 -6.85 -2.17 6.25
N LYS A 72 -6.56 -1.92 7.54
CA LYS A 72 -7.44 -1.13 8.41
C LYS A 72 -7.61 0.31 7.89
N GLN A 73 -6.52 0.96 7.50
CA GLN A 73 -6.55 2.31 6.95
C GLN A 73 -7.33 2.37 5.64
N TYR A 74 -7.09 1.41 4.74
CA TYR A 74 -7.81 1.32 3.47
C TYR A 74 -9.31 1.10 3.68
N SER A 75 -9.68 0.20 4.59
CA SER A 75 -11.08 -0.06 4.94
C SER A 75 -11.79 1.19 5.47
N SER A 76 -11.15 1.92 6.39
CA SER A 76 -11.67 3.19 6.92
C SER A 76 -11.89 4.22 5.81
N LEU A 77 -10.92 4.37 4.90
CA LEU A 77 -11.04 5.30 3.78
C LEU A 77 -12.18 4.91 2.83
N CYS A 78 -12.35 3.62 2.54
CA CYS A 78 -13.47 3.14 1.74
C CYS A 78 -14.83 3.45 2.40
N GLU A 79 -14.94 3.29 3.71
CA GLU A 79 -16.16 3.63 4.46
C GLU A 79 -16.47 5.14 4.38
N GLU A 80 -15.45 5.98 4.59
CA GLU A 80 -15.58 7.43 4.45
C GLU A 80 -16.03 7.83 3.04
N MET A 81 -15.45 7.24 2.00
CA MET A 81 -15.83 7.51 0.61
C MET A 81 -17.27 7.10 0.30
N GLU A 82 -17.71 5.95 0.80
CA GLU A 82 -19.10 5.52 0.63
C GLU A 82 -20.07 6.43 1.39
N ASN A 83 -19.68 6.94 2.56
CA ASN A 83 -20.46 7.92 3.30
C ASN A 83 -20.59 9.25 2.55
N VAL A 84 -19.49 9.78 2.00
CA VAL A 84 -19.50 11.00 1.17
C VAL A 84 -20.40 10.82 -0.05
N LYS A 85 -20.28 9.68 -0.75
CA LYS A 85 -21.14 9.35 -1.90
C LYS A 85 -22.62 9.35 -1.52
N LYS A 86 -23.00 8.68 -0.43
CA LYS A 86 -24.39 8.67 0.08
C LYS A 86 -24.89 10.07 0.42
N GLN A 87 -24.05 10.90 1.05
CA GLN A 87 -24.38 12.29 1.37
C GLN A 87 -24.63 13.10 0.10
N LEU A 88 -23.75 13.00 -0.90
CA LEU A 88 -23.91 13.68 -2.19
C LEU A 88 -25.19 13.24 -2.89
N GLN A 89 -25.47 11.93 -2.97
CA GLN A 89 -26.72 11.42 -3.54
C GLN A 89 -27.96 12.01 -2.85
N CYS A 90 -27.94 12.08 -1.52
CA CYS A 90 -29.01 12.70 -0.74
C CYS A 90 -29.13 14.21 -1.00
N GLN A 91 -28.00 14.92 -1.16
CA GLN A 91 -28.00 16.35 -1.52
C GLN A 91 -28.57 16.58 -2.92
N PHE A 92 -28.13 15.83 -3.92
CA PHE A 92 -28.66 15.90 -5.29
C PHE A 92 -30.17 15.66 -5.30
N GLY A 93 -30.65 14.58 -4.67
CA GLY A 93 -32.09 14.32 -4.58
C GLY A 93 -32.87 15.42 -3.85
N ARG A 94 -32.29 16.09 -2.84
CA ARG A 94 -32.91 17.26 -2.18
C ARG A 94 -32.99 18.45 -3.13
N ILE A 95 -31.94 18.70 -3.90
CA ILE A 95 -31.85 19.77 -4.90
C ILE A 95 -32.87 19.54 -6.02
N GLU A 96 -32.92 18.34 -6.59
CA GLU A 96 -33.91 17.93 -7.59
C GLU A 96 -35.35 18.13 -7.09
N ARG A 97 -35.67 17.67 -5.88
CA ARG A 97 -36.99 17.91 -5.26
C ARG A 97 -37.30 19.41 -5.08
N LYS A 98 -36.29 20.26 -4.86
CA LYS A 98 -36.48 21.72 -4.82
C LYS A 98 -36.71 22.29 -6.22
N TYR A 99 -36.03 21.79 -7.25
CA TYR A 99 -36.26 22.17 -8.64
C TYR A 99 -37.67 21.75 -9.10
N MET A 100 -38.06 20.49 -8.89
CA MET A 100 -39.38 19.99 -9.26
C MET A 100 -40.53 20.73 -8.57
N ARG A 101 -40.37 21.14 -7.31
CA ARG A 101 -41.36 22.00 -6.62
C ARG A 101 -41.47 23.40 -7.19
N ARG A 102 -40.38 23.96 -7.72
CA ARG A 102 -40.38 25.28 -8.39
C ARG A 102 -40.91 25.20 -9.82
N ILE A 103 -40.74 24.06 -10.49
CA ILE A 103 -41.15 23.81 -11.88
C ILE A 103 -42.53 23.15 -11.98
N HIS A 104 -43.14 22.71 -10.86
CA HIS A 104 -44.54 22.30 -10.87
C HIS A 104 -45.37 23.38 -11.59
N PRO A 105 -46.14 22.99 -12.61
CA PRO A 105 -46.66 23.93 -13.56
C PRO A 105 -47.53 24.92 -12.81
N ILE A 106 -47.28 26.21 -13.05
CA ILE A 106 -48.30 27.24 -13.02
C ILE A 106 -49.56 26.55 -13.54
N LYS A 107 -50.59 26.37 -12.70
CA LYS A 107 -51.89 25.87 -13.15
C LYS A 107 -52.44 26.94 -14.10
N ILE A 108 -52.03 26.90 -15.36
CA ILE A 108 -52.60 27.74 -16.40
C ILE A 108 -54.00 27.19 -16.60
N ARG A 109 -54.99 27.88 -16.04
CA ARG A 109 -56.40 27.58 -16.24
C ARG A 109 -56.72 27.95 -17.69
N VAL A 110 -56.48 27.02 -18.61
CA VAL A 110 -56.85 27.19 -20.02
C VAL A 110 -58.38 27.13 -20.10
N LYS A 111 -59.02 28.30 -20.22
CA LYS A 111 -60.42 28.38 -20.63
C LYS A 111 -60.48 27.87 -22.06
N HIS A 112 -61.14 26.74 -22.27
CA HIS A 112 -61.38 26.22 -23.61
C HIS A 112 -62.50 27.06 -24.23
N SER A 113 -62.15 28.14 -24.94
CA SER A 113 -63.03 28.68 -25.98
C SER A 113 -62.64 27.96 -27.27
N GLY A 114 -63.58 27.17 -27.81
CA GLY A 114 -63.34 26.33 -28.96
C GLY A 114 -62.81 27.10 -30.17
N HIS A 115 -61.67 26.66 -30.68
CA HIS A 115 -61.47 26.48 -32.11
C HIS A 115 -60.26 25.56 -32.31
N ILE A 116 -60.47 24.46 -33.04
CA ILE A 116 -59.39 23.57 -33.47
C ILE A 116 -58.75 24.23 -34.69
N GLU A 117 -57.49 24.66 -34.56
CA GLU A 117 -56.61 24.86 -35.71
C GLU A 117 -55.34 24.04 -35.52
N LYS A 118 -55.12 23.14 -36.48
CA LYS A 118 -53.91 22.36 -36.63
C LYS A 118 -52.85 23.27 -37.24
N ASN A 119 -51.68 23.41 -36.60
CA ASN A 119 -50.40 23.80 -37.20
C ASN A 119 -49.31 23.26 -36.25
N SER A 120 -48.67 22.13 -36.55
CA SER A 120 -47.41 22.01 -37.31
C SER A 120 -46.22 22.75 -36.68
N THR A 121 -45.10 22.02 -36.62
CA THR A 121 -43.70 22.43 -36.33
C THR A 121 -43.37 22.93 -34.92
N LEU A 122 -42.47 22.25 -34.22
CA LEU A 122 -41.02 22.40 -34.43
C LEU A 122 -40.23 21.37 -33.62
N ASN A 123 -39.27 20.75 -34.31
CA ASN A 123 -38.11 20.08 -33.74
C ASN A 123 -37.36 21.01 -32.79
N ASN A 124 -36.79 20.46 -31.72
CA ASN A 124 -35.40 20.65 -31.27
C ASN A 124 -35.25 20.15 -29.83
N PHE A 125 -35.11 18.83 -29.65
CA PHE A 125 -34.33 18.32 -28.53
C PHE A 125 -32.86 18.63 -28.87
N LYS A 126 -32.34 19.75 -28.36
CA LYS A 126 -30.90 19.92 -28.28
C LYS A 126 -30.45 19.21 -27.01
N ASP A 127 -29.55 18.26 -27.19
CA ASP A 127 -28.75 17.66 -26.13
C ASP A 127 -28.01 18.78 -25.39
N ASP A 128 -28.51 19.16 -24.22
CA ASP A 128 -27.76 19.98 -23.29
C ASP A 128 -26.66 19.11 -22.69
N GLN A 129 -25.47 19.24 -23.28
CA GLN A 129 -24.23 18.73 -22.74
C GLN A 129 -24.08 19.19 -21.29
N ILE A 130 -24.07 18.23 -20.37
CA ILE A 130 -23.62 18.43 -19.00
C ILE A 130 -22.15 18.81 -19.09
N PRO A 131 -21.69 19.95 -18.54
CA PRO A 131 -20.26 20.23 -18.48
C PRO A 131 -19.66 19.28 -17.44
N ILE A 132 -19.03 18.21 -17.93
CA ILE A 132 -18.05 17.45 -17.15
C ILE A 132 -16.87 18.40 -16.97
N THR A 133 -16.80 19.10 -15.84
CA THR A 133 -15.56 19.77 -15.43
C THR A 133 -14.54 18.70 -15.08
N SER A 134 -13.79 18.29 -16.09
CA SER A 134 -12.51 17.61 -15.96
C SER A 134 -11.50 18.60 -15.39
N GLN A 135 -11.36 18.64 -14.07
CA GLN A 135 -10.10 19.07 -13.45
C GLN A 135 -9.44 17.84 -12.85
N ILE A 136 -8.69 17.15 -13.73
CA ILE A 136 -7.58 16.30 -13.33
C ILE A 136 -6.41 17.27 -13.12
N GLU A 137 -6.05 17.55 -11.88
CA GLU A 137 -4.76 18.20 -11.59
C GLU A 137 -3.68 17.11 -11.48
N PRO A 138 -2.62 17.16 -12.31
CA PRO A 138 -1.52 16.20 -12.27
C PRO A 138 -0.50 16.59 -11.19
N TRP A 139 -0.36 15.72 -10.18
CA TRP A 139 0.80 15.43 -9.32
C TRP A 139 1.81 16.55 -8.90
N ALA A 140 2.14 16.50 -7.60
CA ALA A 140 3.36 16.97 -6.91
C ALA A 140 3.41 18.43 -6.42
N GLN A 141 3.45 18.59 -5.09
CA GLN A 141 4.71 18.73 -4.34
C GLN A 141 4.60 18.05 -2.97
#